data_AF-A0A1R3EPW7-F1
#
_entry.id   AF-A0A1R3EPW7-F1
#
_cell.length_a   1.000
_cell.length_b   1.000
_cell.length_c   1.000
_cell.angle_alpha   90.00
_cell.angle_beta   90.00
_cell.angle_gamma   90.00
#
_symmetry.space_group_name_H-M   'P 1'
#
loop_
_entity.id
_entity.type
_entity.pdbx_description
1 polymer ?
#
loop_
_entity_poly.entity_id
_entity_poly.type
_entity_poly.pdbx_seq_one_letter_code
_entity_poly.pdbx_strand_id
1 'polypeptide(L)'
;MVISNKYLQLKVEELRLTHEHKEKKQTEKEEQAEIKAQMREEAKIEAEIKKAEQEAIKEEARFSKALVTARKQLESANDEARSKLEEQIAQLQSDLEAAEQKHQRAQSMAEQTKQGHVYDISNIGSFGENVYKIGMTRRLEPMDRVKELGDASVPFSFDVHAMIHTTDAPSLEKELHRVFDNDRLNMVNRRKEFFQVDLSDIKKAVKNFDIDDAEFIETAVAQDFNETKAIRKQAELKEAIELGAITDLTKTKEPEFAESI
;
A
#
# COMPACT_ATOMS: atom_id res chain seq x y z
N MET A 1 30.74 -53.82 -12.70
CA MET A 1 31.43 -52.66 -12.09
C MET A 1 30.91 -52.51 -10.67
N VAL A 2 31.77 -52.62 -9.67
CA VAL A 2 31.39 -52.36 -8.27
C VAL A 2 31.93 -50.98 -7.92
N ILE A 3 31.05 -50.06 -7.54
CA ILE A 3 31.44 -48.72 -7.11
C ILE A 3 32.01 -48.83 -5.68
N SER A 4 33.20 -48.29 -5.45
CA SER A 4 33.80 -48.23 -4.11
C SER A 4 32.96 -47.35 -3.19
N ASN A 5 32.72 -47.80 -1.95
CA ASN A 5 31.95 -47.05 -0.95
C ASN A 5 32.55 -45.65 -0.71
N LYS A 6 33.88 -45.53 -0.72
CA LYS A 6 34.57 -44.23 -0.60
C LYS A 6 34.22 -43.27 -1.74
N TYR A 7 34.13 -43.78 -2.98
CA TYR A 7 33.73 -42.96 -4.13
C TYR A 7 32.27 -42.52 -4.02
N LEU A 8 31.38 -43.42 -3.59
CA LEU A 8 29.97 -43.09 -3.33
C LEU A 8 29.83 -41.99 -2.27
N GLN A 9 30.54 -42.11 -1.15
CA GLN A 9 30.53 -41.09 -0.09
C GLN A 9 31.03 -39.73 -0.59
N LEU A 10 32.13 -39.71 -1.34
CA LEU A 10 32.65 -38.46 -1.93
C LEU A 10 31.66 -37.83 -2.92
N LYS A 11 30.93 -38.64 -3.70
CA LYS A 11 29.90 -38.13 -4.62
C LYS A 11 28.69 -37.57 -3.88
N VAL A 12 28.25 -38.21 -2.79
CA VAL A 12 27.18 -37.68 -1.93
C VAL A 12 27.61 -36.35 -1.29
N GLU A 13 28.85 -36.28 -0.81
CA GLU A 13 29.40 -35.07 -0.21
C GLU A 13 29.54 -33.93 -1.24
N GLU A 14 30.03 -34.22 -2.45
CA GLU A 14 30.08 -33.27 -3.55
C GLU A 14 28.70 -32.71 -3.91
N LEU A 15 27.67 -33.56 -3.97
CA LEU A 15 26.30 -33.14 -4.22
C LEU A 15 25.78 -32.23 -3.10
N ARG A 16 26.01 -32.60 -1.84
CA ARG A 16 25.64 -31.81 -0.67
C ARG A 16 26.29 -30.43 -0.69
N LEU A 17 27.61 -30.38 -0.86
CA LEU A 17 28.37 -29.12 -0.93
C LEU A 17 27.95 -28.25 -2.12
N THR A 18 27.66 -28.86 -3.27
CA THR A 18 27.18 -28.15 -4.46
C THR A 18 25.82 -27.52 -4.22
N HIS A 19 24.92 -28.24 -3.54
CA HIS A 19 23.60 -27.74 -3.16
C HIS A 19 23.72 -26.57 -2.18
N GLU A 20 24.43 -26.77 -1.06
CA GLU A 20 24.64 -25.75 -0.02
C GLU A 20 25.28 -24.47 -0.62
N HIS A 21 26.25 -24.61 -1.52
CA HIS A 21 26.87 -23.48 -2.20
C HIS A 21 25.89 -22.74 -3.13
N LYS A 22 25.07 -23.46 -3.89
CA LYS A 22 24.06 -22.85 -4.78
C LYS A 22 22.98 -22.11 -3.97
N GLU A 23 22.52 -22.70 -2.87
CA GLU A 23 21.56 -22.08 -1.96
C GLU A 23 22.13 -20.79 -1.37
N LYS A 24 23.33 -20.84 -0.77
CA LYS A 24 23.97 -19.64 -0.20
C LYS A 24 24.14 -18.53 -1.22
N LYS A 25 24.61 -18.87 -2.44
CA LYS A 25 24.76 -17.88 -3.52
C LYS A 25 23.43 -17.27 -3.94
N GLN A 26 22.35 -18.05 -3.95
CA GLN A 26 21.01 -17.55 -4.25
C GLN A 26 20.50 -16.65 -3.13
N THR A 27 20.66 -17.04 -1.87
CA THR A 27 20.32 -16.21 -0.70
C THR A 27 21.07 -14.88 -0.71
N GLU A 28 22.39 -14.88 -0.91
CA GLU A 28 23.18 -13.65 -1.00
C GLU A 28 22.68 -12.74 -2.14
N LYS A 29 22.33 -13.31 -3.30
CA LYS A 29 21.79 -12.54 -4.43
C LYS A 29 20.43 -11.91 -4.10
N GLU A 30 19.55 -12.65 -3.44
CA GLU A 30 18.25 -12.16 -3.00
C GLU A 30 18.41 -11.06 -1.95
N GLU A 31 19.27 -11.26 -0.94
CA GLU A 31 19.57 -10.25 0.08
C GLU A 31 20.07 -8.94 -0.51
N GLN A 32 20.99 -9.00 -1.49
CA GLN A 32 21.51 -7.82 -2.18
C GLN A 32 20.43 -7.12 -3.03
N ALA A 33 19.55 -7.88 -3.68
CA ALA A 33 18.44 -7.33 -4.43
C ALA A 33 17.45 -6.60 -3.51
N GLU A 34 17.15 -7.19 -2.34
CA GLU A 34 16.28 -6.60 -1.33
C GLU A 34 16.88 -5.31 -0.74
N ILE A 35 18.15 -5.32 -0.35
CA ILE A 35 18.85 -4.13 0.17
C ILE A 35 18.78 -3.00 -0.86
N LYS A 36 19.02 -3.32 -2.14
CA LYS A 36 18.93 -2.33 -3.22
C LYS A 36 17.50 -1.82 -3.43
N ALA A 37 16.49 -2.67 -3.23
CA ALA A 37 15.09 -2.26 -3.31
C ALA A 37 14.72 -1.31 -2.15
N GLN A 38 15.15 -1.62 -0.92
CA GLN A 38 14.97 -0.76 0.25
C GLN A 38 15.64 0.60 0.06
N MET A 39 16.90 0.62 -0.37
CA MET A 39 17.63 1.87 -0.65
C MET A 39 16.94 2.73 -1.71
N ARG A 40 16.35 2.11 -2.74
CA ARG A 40 15.59 2.83 -3.76
C ARG A 40 14.31 3.43 -3.20
N GLU A 41 13.61 2.69 -2.34
CA GLU A 41 12.39 3.18 -1.71
C GLU A 41 12.68 4.34 -0.74
N GLU A 42 13.74 4.23 0.07
CA GLU A 42 14.18 5.32 0.95
C GLU A 42 14.57 6.56 0.15
N ALA A 43 15.31 6.40 -0.95
CA ALA A 43 15.67 7.51 -1.83
C ALA A 43 14.45 8.17 -2.50
N LYS A 44 13.40 7.39 -2.84
CA LYS A 44 12.14 7.94 -3.34
C LYS A 44 11.43 8.77 -2.27
N ILE A 45 11.31 8.23 -1.06
CA ILE A 45 10.68 8.92 0.09
C ILE A 45 11.39 10.25 0.35
N GLU A 46 12.73 10.26 0.39
CA GLU A 46 13.51 11.48 0.61
C GLU A 46 13.30 12.49 -0.53
N ALA A 47 13.27 12.03 -1.78
CA ALA A 47 13.02 12.88 -2.93
C ALA A 47 11.59 13.47 -2.92
N GLU A 48 10.58 12.68 -2.54
CA GLU A 48 9.18 13.11 -2.40
C GLU A 48 9.04 14.18 -1.32
N ILE A 49 9.62 13.95 -0.14
CA ILE A 49 9.61 14.92 0.98
C ILE A 49 10.25 16.24 0.55
N LYS A 50 11.45 16.17 -0.03
CA LYS A 50 12.18 17.36 -0.48
C LYS A 50 11.43 18.12 -1.57
N LYS A 51 10.79 17.40 -2.50
CA LYS A 51 9.99 18.02 -3.56
C LYS A 51 8.76 18.70 -2.96
N ALA A 52 8.05 18.05 -2.05
CA ALA A 52 6.88 18.61 -1.39
C ALA A 52 7.22 19.86 -0.56
N GLU A 53 8.33 19.84 0.17
CA GLU A 53 8.83 21.00 0.92
C GLU A 53 9.12 22.19 -0.03
N GLN A 54 9.83 21.94 -1.13
CA GLN A 54 10.13 22.98 -2.12
C GLN A 54 8.88 23.54 -2.82
N GLU A 55 7.88 22.70 -3.08
CA GLU A 55 6.61 23.11 -3.66
C GLU A 55 5.81 23.96 -2.66
N ALA A 56 5.73 23.53 -1.40
CA ALA A 56 5.03 24.26 -0.35
C ALA A 56 5.64 25.66 -0.11
N ILE A 57 6.96 25.77 -0.02
CA ILE A 57 7.65 27.07 0.11
C ILE A 57 7.36 28.01 -1.07
N LYS A 58 7.29 27.47 -2.30
CA LYS A 58 6.95 28.27 -3.49
C LYS A 58 5.49 28.72 -3.48
N GLU A 59 4.57 27.87 -3.02
CA GLU A 59 3.15 28.19 -2.88
C GLU A 59 2.92 29.25 -1.81
N GLU A 60 3.50 29.11 -0.61
CA GLU A 60 3.48 30.11 0.45
C GLU A 60 3.98 31.48 -0.05
N ALA A 61 5.13 31.50 -0.73
CA ALA A 61 5.68 32.74 -1.29
C ALA A 61 4.76 33.37 -2.35
N ARG A 62 4.07 32.55 -3.15
CA ARG A 62 3.12 33.01 -4.17
C ARG A 62 1.87 33.60 -3.52
N PHE A 63 1.27 32.92 -2.55
CA PHE A 63 0.07 33.39 -1.85
C PHE A 63 0.36 34.63 -1.01
N SER A 64 1.48 34.66 -0.28
CA SER A 64 1.93 35.84 0.47
C SER A 64 2.09 37.06 -0.44
N LYS A 65 2.75 36.91 -1.60
CA LYS A 65 2.89 38.01 -2.57
C LYS A 65 1.57 38.45 -3.17
N ALA A 66 0.66 37.52 -3.46
CA ALA A 66 -0.68 37.82 -3.96
C ALA A 66 -1.51 38.58 -2.91
N LEU A 67 -1.44 38.17 -1.63
CA LEU A 67 -2.09 38.85 -0.52
C LEU A 67 -1.59 40.28 -0.32
N VAL A 68 -0.27 40.48 -0.34
CA VAL A 68 0.31 41.83 -0.24
C VAL A 68 -0.20 42.72 -1.38
N THR A 69 -0.28 42.18 -2.60
CA THR A 69 -0.76 42.92 -3.77
C THR A 69 -2.25 43.25 -3.65
N ALA A 70 -3.07 42.27 -3.27
CA ALA A 70 -4.52 42.43 -3.11
C ALA A 70 -4.86 43.42 -1.98
N ARG A 71 -4.16 43.35 -0.84
CA ARG A 71 -4.30 44.32 0.26
C ARG A 71 -3.95 45.74 -0.19
N LYS A 72 -2.89 45.91 -0.97
CA LYS A 72 -2.52 47.23 -1.54
C LYS A 72 -3.56 47.76 -2.53
N GLN A 73 -4.16 46.89 -3.34
CA GLN A 73 -5.23 47.29 -4.26
C GLN A 73 -6.50 47.71 -3.52
N LEU A 74 -6.81 47.06 -2.39
CA LEU A 74 -7.94 47.40 -1.53
C LEU A 74 -7.86 48.83 -0.99
N GLU A 75 -6.67 49.31 -0.63
CA GLU A 75 -6.46 50.69 -0.13
C GLU A 75 -6.86 51.77 -1.15
N SER A 76 -6.83 51.45 -2.44
CA SER A 76 -7.17 52.36 -3.55
C SER A 76 -8.49 52.06 -4.27
N ALA A 77 -9.31 51.14 -3.75
CA ALA A 77 -10.51 50.64 -4.44
C ALA A 77 -11.78 51.42 -4.09
N ASN A 78 -12.69 51.53 -5.07
CA ASN A 78 -14.05 52.06 -4.91
C ASN A 78 -14.97 51.01 -4.23
N ASP A 79 -16.10 51.43 -3.65
CA ASP A 79 -16.98 50.59 -2.79
C ASP A 79 -17.40 49.24 -3.43
N GLU A 80 -17.73 49.21 -4.73
CA GLU A 80 -18.11 47.97 -5.44
C GLU A 80 -16.93 47.02 -5.72
N ALA A 81 -15.73 47.57 -5.95
CA ALA A 81 -14.51 46.79 -6.16
C ALA A 81 -13.93 46.26 -4.83
N ARG A 82 -14.23 46.96 -3.73
CA ARG A 82 -13.78 46.63 -2.39
C ARG A 82 -14.32 45.29 -1.91
N SER A 83 -15.63 45.05 -2.06
CA SER A 83 -16.26 43.80 -1.64
C SER A 83 -15.69 42.56 -2.36
N LYS A 84 -15.42 42.65 -3.68
CA LYS A 84 -14.79 41.55 -4.44
C LYS A 84 -13.34 41.31 -4.03
N LEU A 85 -12.59 42.37 -3.73
CA LEU A 85 -11.21 42.26 -3.25
C LEU A 85 -11.14 41.68 -1.83
N GLU A 86 -12.11 41.99 -0.96
CA GLU A 86 -12.21 41.40 0.39
C GLU A 86 -12.45 39.89 0.31
N GLU A 87 -13.36 39.43 -0.57
CA GLU A 87 -13.60 38.01 -0.81
C GLU A 87 -12.36 37.31 -1.36
N GLN A 88 -11.66 37.93 -2.32
CA GLN A 88 -10.42 37.41 -2.86
C GLN A 88 -9.29 37.34 -1.81
N ILE A 89 -9.18 38.35 -0.94
CA ILE A 89 -8.22 38.33 0.17
C ILE A 89 -8.55 37.21 1.14
N ALA A 90 -9.82 37.03 1.51
CA ALA A 90 -10.24 35.95 2.39
C ALA A 90 -9.88 34.56 1.81
N GLN A 91 -10.13 34.36 0.50
CA GLN A 91 -9.74 33.12 -0.18
C GLN A 91 -8.22 32.93 -0.17
N LEU A 92 -7.44 33.95 -0.53
CA LEU A 92 -5.99 33.88 -0.54
C LEU A 92 -5.39 33.67 0.87
N GLN A 93 -6.05 34.15 1.92
CA GLN A 93 -5.67 33.88 3.31
C GLN A 93 -5.91 32.41 3.66
N SER A 94 -7.07 31.87 3.30
CA SER A 94 -7.38 30.45 3.49
C SER A 94 -6.41 29.54 2.72
N ASP A 95 -6.06 29.91 1.49
CA ASP A 95 -5.13 29.16 0.66
C ASP A 95 -3.70 29.21 1.24
N LEU A 96 -3.29 30.36 1.79
CA LEU A 96 -2.01 30.50 2.49
C LEU A 96 -1.95 29.61 3.74
N GLU A 97 -2.99 29.63 4.57
CA GLU A 97 -3.07 28.76 5.76
C GLU A 97 -3.00 27.28 5.39
N ALA A 98 -3.68 26.87 4.32
CA ALA A 98 -3.63 25.49 3.83
C ALA A 98 -2.22 25.10 3.35
N ALA A 99 -1.52 26.02 2.67
CA ALA A 99 -0.14 25.82 2.24
C ALA A 99 0.83 25.72 3.42
N GLU A 100 0.69 26.58 4.44
CA GLU A 100 1.48 26.56 5.67
C GLU A 100 1.29 25.26 6.45
N GLN A 101 0.04 24.77 6.58
CA GLN A 101 -0.23 23.48 7.19
C GLN A 101 0.38 22.30 6.42
N LYS A 102 0.43 22.38 5.08
CA LYS A 102 1.07 21.35 4.26
C LYS A 102 2.58 21.37 4.42
N HIS A 103 3.19 22.54 4.44
CA HIS A 103 4.62 22.71 4.71
C HIS A 103 5.00 22.19 6.09
N GLN A 104 4.26 22.55 7.13
CA GLN A 104 4.51 22.09 8.50
C GLN A 104 4.41 20.57 8.62
N ARG A 105 3.45 19.95 7.93
CA ARG A 105 3.34 18.47 7.86
C ARG A 105 4.55 17.85 7.18
N ALA A 106 4.97 18.37 6.03
CA ALA A 106 6.15 17.88 5.31
C ALA A 106 7.43 18.01 6.15
N GLN A 107 7.61 19.14 6.85
CA GLN A 107 8.73 19.38 7.75
C GLN A 107 8.72 18.42 8.95
N SER A 108 7.56 18.26 9.61
CA SER A 108 7.42 17.32 10.73
C SER A 108 7.77 15.89 10.32
N MET A 109 7.36 15.46 9.12
CA MET A 109 7.71 14.13 8.61
C MET A 109 9.21 13.99 8.30
N ALA A 110 9.85 15.05 7.80
CA ALA A 110 11.29 15.06 7.56
C ALA A 110 12.09 14.93 8.87
N GLU A 111 11.63 15.58 9.94
CA GLU A 111 12.27 15.55 11.27
C GLU A 111 11.98 14.23 12.02
N GLN A 112 10.79 13.67 11.87
CA GLN A 112 10.35 12.45 12.55
C GLN A 112 10.56 11.20 11.69
N THR A 113 11.79 10.69 11.70
CA THR A 113 12.21 9.52 10.89
C THR A 113 11.45 8.22 11.16
N LYS A 114 10.71 8.13 12.27
CA LYS A 114 9.93 6.95 12.69
C LYS A 114 8.42 7.08 12.47
N GLN A 115 7.92 8.29 12.27
CA GLN A 115 6.50 8.52 12.05
C GLN A 115 6.12 7.95 10.68
N GLY A 116 4.96 7.32 10.59
CA GLY A 116 4.53 6.66 9.37
C GLY A 116 3.17 6.03 9.53
N HIS A 117 2.82 5.21 8.55
CA HIS A 117 1.56 4.50 8.51
C HIS A 117 1.84 3.00 8.42
N VAL A 118 1.16 2.21 9.22
CA VAL A 118 1.11 0.75 9.09
C VAL A 118 -0.17 0.42 8.33
N TYR A 119 -0.04 -0.29 7.22
CA TYR A 119 -1.16 -0.70 6.40
C TYR A 119 -1.40 -2.20 6.51
N ASP A 120 -2.67 -2.57 6.38
CA ASP A 120 -3.12 -3.93 6.20
C ASP A 120 -3.85 -4.03 4.87
N ILE A 121 -3.37 -4.89 3.97
CA ILE A 121 -3.89 -5.03 2.61
C ILE A 121 -4.06 -6.49 2.24
N SER A 122 -5.09 -6.80 1.46
CA SER A 122 -5.34 -8.16 0.95
C SER A 122 -5.48 -8.18 -0.56
N ASN A 123 -5.32 -9.34 -1.15
CA ASN A 123 -5.57 -9.56 -2.58
C ASN A 123 -6.09 -10.97 -2.77
N ILE A 124 -7.42 -11.09 -2.66
CA ILE A 124 -8.13 -12.37 -2.67
C ILE A 124 -7.87 -13.12 -3.98
N GLY A 125 -7.83 -12.41 -5.11
CA GLY A 125 -7.63 -13.03 -6.41
C GLY A 125 -6.23 -13.63 -6.63
N SER A 126 -5.22 -13.12 -5.91
CA SER A 126 -3.83 -13.58 -6.05
C SER A 126 -3.40 -14.53 -4.95
N PHE A 127 -3.85 -14.30 -3.71
CA PHE A 127 -3.37 -15.03 -2.54
C PHE A 127 -4.46 -15.83 -1.80
N GLY A 128 -5.73 -15.62 -2.13
CA GLY A 128 -6.87 -16.27 -1.47
C GLY A 128 -7.44 -15.48 -0.30
N GLU A 129 -8.47 -16.05 0.32
CA GLU A 129 -9.14 -15.47 1.48
C GLU A 129 -8.27 -15.55 2.74
N ASN A 130 -8.47 -14.61 3.66
CA ASN A 130 -7.76 -14.49 4.93
C ASN A 130 -6.23 -14.44 4.79
N VAL A 131 -5.75 -13.86 3.68
CA VAL A 131 -4.33 -13.57 3.47
C VAL A 131 -4.13 -12.07 3.44
N TYR A 132 -3.33 -11.60 4.39
CA TYR A 132 -3.08 -10.19 4.63
C TYR A 132 -1.59 -9.88 4.56
N LYS A 133 -1.26 -8.76 3.92
CA LYS A 133 0.06 -8.15 4.01
C LYS A 133 0.02 -7.03 5.03
N ILE A 134 0.85 -7.16 6.05
CA ILE A 134 1.08 -6.12 7.07
C ILE A 134 2.43 -5.48 6.78
N GLY A 135 2.44 -4.19 6.49
CA GLY A 135 3.68 -3.45 6.25
C GLY A 135 3.57 -1.99 6.64
N MET A 136 4.68 -1.27 6.55
CA MET A 136 4.71 0.17 6.86
C MET A 136 5.15 1.03 5.67
N THR A 137 4.79 2.31 5.73
CA THR A 137 5.22 3.34 4.80
C THR A 137 5.45 4.66 5.52
N ARG A 138 6.45 5.41 5.07
CA ARG A 138 6.73 6.78 5.52
C ARG A 138 6.48 7.81 4.41
N ARG A 139 5.81 7.40 3.34
CA ARG A 139 5.43 8.31 2.26
C ARG A 139 4.42 9.34 2.77
N LEU A 140 4.47 10.52 2.15
CA LEU A 140 3.49 11.58 2.37
C LEU A 140 2.07 11.10 2.06
N GLU A 141 1.94 10.39 0.93
CA GLU A 141 0.69 9.78 0.49
C GLU A 141 0.80 8.25 0.60
N PRO A 142 0.26 7.63 1.68
CA PRO A 142 0.44 6.21 1.93
C PRO A 142 -0.26 5.31 0.90
N MET A 143 -1.34 5.80 0.28
CA MET A 143 -2.08 5.08 -0.76
C MET A 143 -1.28 4.87 -2.04
N ASP A 144 -0.33 5.76 -2.36
CA ASP A 144 0.53 5.59 -3.54
C ASP A 144 1.46 4.40 -3.37
N ARG A 145 1.91 4.13 -2.14
CA ARG A 145 2.67 2.90 -1.84
C ARG A 145 1.85 1.65 -2.09
N VAL A 146 0.58 1.63 -1.70
CA VAL A 146 -0.30 0.47 -1.92
C VAL A 146 -0.51 0.22 -3.42
N LYS A 147 -0.72 1.28 -4.22
CA LYS A 147 -0.85 1.17 -5.67
C LYS A 147 0.43 0.61 -6.32
N GLU A 148 1.60 1.13 -5.94
CA GLU A 148 2.87 0.62 -6.45
C GLU A 148 3.09 -0.87 -6.13
N LEU A 149 2.62 -1.34 -4.97
CA LEU A 149 2.69 -2.76 -4.61
C LEU A 149 1.78 -3.62 -5.50
N GLY A 150 0.60 -3.12 -5.87
CA GLY A 150 -0.32 -3.78 -6.79
C GLY A 150 0.24 -3.90 -8.21
N ASP A 151 0.78 -2.81 -8.75
CA ASP A 151 1.24 -2.74 -10.14
C ASP A 151 2.47 -3.61 -10.43
N ALA A 152 3.28 -3.90 -9.41
CA ALA A 152 4.60 -4.47 -9.64
C ALA A 152 4.58 -5.98 -9.95
N SER A 153 3.61 -6.76 -9.47
CA SER A 153 3.76 -8.23 -9.42
C SER A 153 2.50 -9.07 -9.20
N VAL A 154 1.29 -8.50 -9.21
CA VAL A 154 0.04 -9.26 -8.96
C VAL A 154 -1.02 -8.99 -10.04
N PRO A 155 -1.88 -9.98 -10.37
CA PRO A 155 -2.91 -9.84 -11.40
C PRO A 155 -4.10 -8.95 -11.01
N PHE A 156 -4.30 -8.69 -9.73
CA PHE A 156 -5.39 -7.86 -9.21
C PHE A 156 -4.83 -6.80 -8.26
N SER A 157 -5.54 -5.68 -8.10
CA SER A 157 -5.18 -4.65 -7.13
C SER A 157 -5.34 -5.14 -5.68
N PHE A 158 -4.66 -4.48 -4.74
CA PHE A 158 -4.86 -4.74 -3.32
C PHE A 158 -6.08 -4.00 -2.78
N ASP A 159 -6.87 -4.68 -1.95
CA ASP A 159 -7.88 -4.07 -1.09
C ASP A 159 -7.20 -3.56 0.19
N VAL A 160 -7.54 -2.34 0.63
CA VAL A 160 -7.01 -1.77 1.87
C VAL A 160 -7.99 -2.01 3.00
N HIS A 161 -7.52 -2.65 4.06
CA HIS A 161 -8.31 -2.96 5.24
C HIS A 161 -8.04 -2.03 6.41
N ALA A 162 -6.81 -1.52 6.53
CA ALA A 162 -6.50 -0.49 7.52
C ALA A 162 -5.34 0.37 7.07
N MET A 163 -5.37 1.63 7.51
CA MET A 163 -4.29 2.60 7.34
C MET A 163 -4.05 3.32 8.66
N ILE A 164 -3.12 2.79 9.46
CA ILE A 164 -2.94 3.17 10.85
C ILE A 164 -1.81 4.17 10.96
N HIS A 165 -2.13 5.43 11.27
CA HIS A 165 -1.14 6.45 11.57
C HIS A 165 -0.48 6.20 12.93
N THR A 166 0.85 6.31 13.02
CA THR A 166 1.58 6.17 14.28
C THR A 166 2.90 6.96 14.27
N THR A 167 3.34 7.38 15.46
CA THR A 167 4.62 8.06 15.67
C THR A 167 5.84 7.13 15.57
N ASP A 168 5.64 5.81 15.71
CA ASP A 168 6.68 4.80 15.53
C ASP A 168 6.13 3.60 14.73
N ALA A 169 6.00 3.80 13.42
CA ALA A 169 5.52 2.78 12.49
C ALA A 169 6.38 1.51 12.45
N PRO A 170 7.73 1.61 12.46
CA PRO A 170 8.58 0.42 12.50
C PRO A 170 8.35 -0.45 13.74
N SER A 171 8.11 0.15 14.91
CA SER A 171 7.88 -0.60 16.13
C SER A 171 6.54 -1.34 16.11
N LEU A 172 5.47 -0.68 15.65
CA LEU A 172 4.16 -1.30 15.51
C LEU A 172 4.17 -2.46 14.51
N GLU A 173 4.76 -2.25 13.32
CA GLU A 173 4.88 -3.28 12.29
C GLU A 173 5.63 -4.52 12.82
N LYS A 174 6.82 -4.31 13.39
CA LYS A 174 7.67 -5.39 13.90
C LYS A 174 6.94 -6.25 14.93
N GLU A 175 6.10 -5.61 15.72
CA GLU A 175 5.38 -6.27 16.78
C GLU A 175 4.15 -7.04 16.26
N LEU A 176 3.41 -6.49 15.29
CA LEU A 176 2.40 -7.27 14.56
C LEU A 176 3.02 -8.49 13.87
N HIS A 177 4.18 -8.33 13.24
CA HIS A 177 4.95 -9.42 12.64
C HIS A 177 5.41 -10.48 13.64
N ARG A 178 5.59 -10.10 14.91
CA ARG A 178 5.93 -11.01 16.01
C ARG A 178 4.71 -11.77 16.49
N VAL A 179 3.57 -11.09 16.61
CA VAL A 179 2.28 -11.69 17.01
C VAL A 179 1.86 -12.77 16.01
N PHE A 180 1.96 -12.48 14.71
CA PHE A 180 1.53 -13.38 13.63
C PHE A 180 2.67 -14.22 13.04
N ASP A 181 3.77 -14.41 13.77
CA ASP A 181 4.95 -15.06 13.22
C ASP A 181 4.70 -16.52 12.80
N ASN A 182 3.82 -17.22 13.53
CA ASN A 182 3.44 -18.60 13.25
C ASN A 182 2.48 -18.71 12.04
N ASP A 183 1.84 -17.61 11.66
CA ASP A 183 0.83 -17.56 10.61
C ASP A 183 1.40 -17.04 9.28
N ARG A 184 2.73 -16.92 9.18
CA ARG A 184 3.40 -16.48 7.95
C ARG A 184 3.16 -17.47 6.81
N LEU A 185 2.80 -16.93 5.64
CA LEU A 185 2.73 -17.73 4.42
C LEU A 185 4.11 -18.20 3.94
N ASN A 186 5.16 -17.42 4.18
CA ASN A 186 6.52 -17.77 3.78
C ASN A 186 7.45 -17.94 4.99
N MET A 187 7.69 -19.20 5.35
CA MET A 187 8.58 -19.58 6.47
C MET A 187 10.07 -19.53 6.12
N VAL A 188 10.41 -19.52 4.82
CA VAL A 188 11.80 -19.52 4.35
C VAL A 188 12.31 -18.08 4.24
N ASN A 189 11.54 -17.22 3.57
CA ASN A 189 11.84 -15.80 3.44
C ASN A 189 10.87 -14.97 4.28
N ARG A 190 11.28 -14.70 5.53
CA ARG A 190 10.49 -13.95 6.52
C ARG A 190 10.37 -12.45 6.21
N ARG A 191 11.08 -11.93 5.20
CA ARG A 191 10.90 -10.55 4.71
C ARG A 191 9.66 -10.42 3.83
N LYS A 192 9.05 -11.53 3.39
CA LYS A 192 7.74 -11.53 2.75
C LYS A 192 6.65 -11.55 3.82
N GLU A 193 6.12 -10.37 4.10
CA GLU A 193 5.24 -10.10 5.24
C GLU A 193 3.78 -10.40 4.92
N PHE A 194 3.50 -11.60 4.42
CA PHE A 194 2.15 -12.10 4.20
C PHE A 194 1.79 -13.13 5.27
N PHE A 195 0.58 -13.02 5.80
CA PHE A 195 0.10 -13.79 6.94
C PHE A 195 -1.28 -14.37 6.62
N GLN A 196 -1.50 -15.62 7.01
CA GLN A 196 -2.79 -16.30 6.91
C GLN A 196 -3.54 -16.16 8.24
N VAL A 197 -4.32 -15.09 8.37
CA VAL A 197 -4.96 -14.67 9.63
C VAL A 197 -6.32 -14.05 9.35
N ASP A 198 -7.19 -14.03 10.34
CA ASP A 198 -8.45 -13.30 10.23
C ASP A 198 -8.24 -11.81 10.54
N LEU A 199 -8.90 -10.93 9.78
CA LEU A 199 -8.83 -9.48 10.02
C LEU A 199 -9.24 -9.10 11.45
N SER A 200 -10.15 -9.88 12.05
CA SER A 200 -10.58 -9.67 13.43
C SER A 200 -9.44 -9.84 14.44
N ASP A 201 -8.46 -10.69 14.15
CA ASP A 201 -7.30 -10.91 15.02
C ASP A 201 -6.26 -9.81 14.82
N ILE A 202 -6.07 -9.31 13.59
CA ILE A 202 -5.26 -8.13 13.32
C ILE A 202 -5.80 -6.92 14.09
N LYS A 203 -7.12 -6.69 14.04
CA LYS A 203 -7.80 -5.62 14.79
C LYS A 203 -7.58 -5.73 16.31
N LYS A 204 -7.66 -6.95 16.87
CA LYS A 204 -7.36 -7.18 18.29
C LYS A 204 -5.90 -6.90 18.62
N ALA A 205 -4.98 -7.34 17.77
CA ALA A 205 -3.55 -7.12 17.96
C ALA A 205 -3.22 -5.62 17.98
N VAL A 206 -3.79 -4.84 17.05
CA VAL A 206 -3.61 -3.38 17.00
C VAL A 206 -4.18 -2.68 18.24
N LYS A 207 -5.36 -3.08 18.71
CA LYS A 207 -5.96 -2.53 19.94
C LYS A 207 -5.10 -2.73 21.19
N ASN A 208 -4.32 -3.80 21.25
CA ASN A 208 -3.41 -4.04 22.36
C ASN A 208 -2.21 -3.06 22.40
N PHE A 209 -2.03 -2.22 21.37
CA PHE A 209 -0.99 -1.19 21.30
C PHE A 209 -1.46 0.21 21.73
N ASP A 210 -2.61 0.31 22.41
CA ASP A 210 -3.23 1.59 22.80
C ASP A 210 -3.52 2.51 21.58
N ILE A 211 -3.75 1.90 20.41
CA ILE A 211 -4.19 2.60 19.20
C ILE A 211 -5.69 2.39 19.05
N ASP A 212 -6.48 3.25 19.68
CA ASP A 212 -7.94 3.15 19.68
C ASP A 212 -8.59 3.75 18.42
N ASP A 213 -7.92 4.69 17.75
CA ASP A 213 -8.46 5.43 16.60
C ASP A 213 -8.19 4.77 15.23
N ALA A 214 -7.77 3.50 15.22
CA ALA A 214 -7.52 2.78 13.97
C ALA A 214 -8.86 2.40 13.28
N GLU A 215 -9.15 3.01 12.13
CA GLU A 215 -10.27 2.63 11.28
C GLU A 215 -9.94 1.37 10.46
N PHE A 216 -10.85 0.39 10.50
CA PHE A 216 -10.75 -0.86 9.76
C PHE A 216 -11.93 -1.01 8.80
N ILE A 217 -11.64 -1.31 7.54
CA ILE A 217 -12.57 -1.67 6.50
C ILE A 217 -12.64 -3.21 6.46
N GLU A 218 -13.75 -3.76 6.93
CA GLU A 218 -13.90 -5.21 7.07
C GLU A 218 -14.21 -5.92 5.75
N THR A 219 -14.73 -5.21 4.76
CA THR A 219 -15.13 -5.77 3.46
C THR A 219 -14.05 -5.55 2.41
N ALA A 220 -13.51 -6.64 1.86
CA ALA A 220 -12.70 -6.59 0.64
C ALA A 220 -13.63 -6.40 -0.57
N VAL A 221 -13.35 -5.40 -1.41
CA VAL A 221 -14.17 -5.12 -2.60
C VAL A 221 -13.82 -6.12 -3.70
N ALA A 222 -12.52 -6.37 -3.90
CA ALA A 222 -11.98 -7.32 -4.88
C ALA A 222 -12.67 -7.20 -6.26
N GLN A 223 -12.87 -5.95 -6.72
CA GLN A 223 -13.73 -5.63 -7.86
C GLN A 223 -13.35 -6.43 -9.12
N ASP A 224 -12.12 -6.27 -9.60
CA ASP A 224 -11.60 -6.92 -10.81
C ASP A 224 -11.68 -8.45 -10.73
N PHE A 225 -11.47 -9.01 -9.53
CA PHE A 225 -11.56 -10.46 -9.31
C PHE A 225 -13.00 -10.95 -9.43
N ASN A 226 -13.95 -10.23 -8.80
CA ASN A 226 -15.38 -10.56 -8.86
C ASN A 226 -15.92 -10.41 -10.29
N GLU A 227 -15.53 -9.37 -11.01
CA GLU A 227 -15.85 -9.19 -12.43
C GLU A 227 -15.29 -10.32 -13.29
N THR A 228 -14.02 -10.69 -13.09
CA THR A 228 -13.38 -11.82 -13.80
C THR A 228 -14.12 -13.14 -13.56
N LYS A 229 -14.54 -13.40 -12.30
CA LYS A 229 -15.30 -14.60 -11.94
C LYS A 229 -16.68 -14.61 -12.61
N ALA A 230 -17.36 -13.45 -12.67
CA ALA A 230 -18.64 -13.32 -13.36
C ALA A 230 -18.50 -13.59 -14.87
N ILE A 231 -17.47 -13.03 -15.52
CA ILE A 231 -17.20 -13.23 -16.95
C ILE A 231 -16.93 -14.71 -17.24
N ARG A 232 -16.11 -15.39 -16.44
CA ARG A 232 -15.83 -16.83 -16.60
C ARG A 232 -17.11 -17.67 -16.47
N LYS A 233 -17.92 -17.39 -15.46
CA LYS A 233 -19.21 -18.09 -15.25
C LYS A 233 -20.17 -17.89 -16.42
N GLN A 234 -20.21 -16.69 -17.02
CA GLN A 234 -21.00 -16.45 -18.22
C GLN A 234 -20.47 -17.22 -19.44
N ALA A 235 -19.15 -17.33 -19.59
CA ALA A 235 -18.53 -18.10 -20.68
C ALA A 235 -18.84 -19.61 -20.53
N GLU A 236 -18.67 -20.16 -19.33
CA GLU A 236 -19.01 -21.55 -19.01
C GLU A 236 -20.49 -21.85 -19.27
N LEU A 237 -21.39 -20.92 -18.89
CA LEU A 237 -22.82 -21.07 -19.14
C LEU A 237 -23.13 -21.09 -20.64
N LYS A 238 -22.49 -20.21 -21.43
CA LYS A 238 -22.65 -20.19 -22.90
C LYS A 238 -22.15 -21.49 -23.54
N GLU A 239 -20.98 -21.97 -23.12
CA GLU A 239 -20.41 -23.23 -23.61
C GLU A 239 -21.30 -24.44 -23.26
N ALA A 240 -21.86 -24.48 -22.04
CA ALA A 240 -22.79 -25.52 -21.61
C ALA A 240 -24.12 -25.50 -22.38
N ILE A 241 -24.58 -24.32 -22.80
CA ILE A 241 -25.75 -24.16 -23.67
C ILE A 241 -25.43 -24.66 -25.09
N GLU A 242 -24.28 -24.29 -25.65
CA GLU A 242 -23.85 -24.70 -26.99
C GLU A 242 -23.60 -26.21 -27.09
N LEU A 243 -23.11 -26.85 -26.03
CA LEU A 243 -22.91 -28.30 -25.94
C LEU A 243 -24.21 -29.08 -25.63
N GLY A 244 -25.35 -28.39 -25.53
CA GLY A 244 -26.67 -29.03 -25.30
C GLY A 244 -26.87 -29.60 -23.90
N ALA A 245 -26.05 -29.21 -22.92
CA ALA A 245 -26.15 -29.67 -21.54
C ALA A 245 -27.21 -28.89 -20.72
N ILE A 246 -27.68 -27.73 -21.21
CA ILE A 246 -28.69 -26.89 -20.57
C ILE A 246 -29.76 -26.51 -21.60
N THR A 247 -31.00 -26.94 -21.40
CA THR A 247 -32.12 -26.76 -22.34
C THR A 247 -33.17 -25.74 -21.89
N ASP A 248 -33.02 -25.09 -20.74
CA ASP A 248 -34.03 -24.15 -20.22
C ASP A 248 -33.40 -22.91 -19.56
N LEU A 249 -33.58 -21.76 -20.22
CA LEU A 249 -33.05 -20.44 -19.82
C LEU A 249 -33.93 -19.74 -18.76
N THR A 250 -35.04 -20.34 -18.33
CA THR A 250 -36.04 -19.65 -17.48
C THR A 250 -35.75 -19.64 -15.98
N LYS A 251 -34.60 -20.19 -15.53
CA LYS A 251 -34.25 -20.25 -14.08
C LYS A 251 -32.99 -19.52 -13.67
N THR A 252 -32.26 -18.88 -14.58
CA THR A 252 -31.09 -18.07 -14.22
C THR A 252 -31.43 -16.61 -14.39
N LYS A 253 -31.87 -15.98 -13.28
CA LYS A 253 -31.93 -14.51 -13.17
C LYS A 253 -30.57 -13.95 -13.62
N GLU A 254 -30.60 -13.04 -14.58
CA GLU A 254 -29.46 -12.18 -14.89
C GLU A 254 -28.97 -11.52 -13.59
N PRO A 255 -27.66 -11.44 -13.34
CA PRO A 255 -27.17 -10.64 -12.24
C PRO A 255 -27.45 -9.17 -12.59
N GLU A 256 -28.44 -8.58 -11.91
CA GLU A 256 -28.60 -7.13 -11.85
C GLU A 256 -27.27 -6.56 -11.34
N PHE A 257 -26.56 -5.84 -12.20
CA PHE A 257 -25.52 -4.92 -11.74
C PHE A 257 -26.21 -3.89 -10.87
N ALA A 258 -26.02 -4.01 -9.56
CA ALA A 258 -26.53 -3.06 -8.59
C ALA A 258 -25.80 -1.73 -8.78
N GLU A 259 -26.46 -0.77 -9.44
CA GLU A 259 -26.33 0.64 -9.08
C GLU A 259 -26.84 0.79 -7.63
N SER A 260 -25.96 0.65 -6.65
CA SER A 260 -26.20 1.23 -5.31
C SER A 260 -24.98 1.08 -4.39
N ILE A 261 -24.42 2.25 -4.05
CA ILE A 261 -23.48 2.62 -2.98
C ILE A 261 -21.99 2.47 -3.34
#